data_AF-A0A833D2Y6-F1
#
_entry.id   AF-A0A833D2Y6-F1
#
_cell.length_a   1.000
_cell.length_b   1.000
_cell.length_c   1.000
_cell.angle_alpha   90.00
_cell.angle_beta   90.00
_cell.angle_gamma   90.00
#
_symmetry.space_group_name_H-M   'P 1'
#
loop_
_entity.id
_entity.type
_entity.pdbx_description
1 polymer ?
#
loop_
_entity_poly.entity_id
_entity_poly.type
_entity_poly.pdbx_seq_one_letter_code
_entity_poly.pdbx_strand_id
1 'polypeptide(L)'
;MSPEFRAGQCWTYRAPEGFSSSRIVIGAVLAFSGSAPIMCCMVSDAPLRMPDGSLGRATIPFLPLTSAALEETVLELDGEAQVDNAFIDAYAAWRADERGLRVFSVPFGGFLDQLVARQMASIIGVEV
;
A
#
# COMPACT_ATOMS: atom_id res chain seq x y z
N MET A 1 13.97 -9.72 -12.90
CA MET A 1 14.83 -8.96 -11.97
C MET A 1 13.88 -8.02 -11.27
N SER A 2 13.62 -8.24 -9.97
CA SER A 2 12.66 -7.43 -9.23
C SER A 2 13.16 -5.99 -9.11
N PRO A 3 12.27 -4.98 -9.21
CA PRO A 3 12.68 -3.58 -9.11
C PRO A 3 13.29 -3.27 -7.74
N GLU A 4 14.32 -2.43 -7.73
CA GLU A 4 14.89 -1.90 -6.49
C GLU A 4 13.99 -0.78 -5.96
N PHE A 5 13.22 -1.10 -4.92
CA PHE A 5 12.33 -0.15 -4.26
C PHE A 5 13.11 0.80 -3.34
N ARG A 6 12.86 2.11 -3.49
CA ARG A 6 13.43 3.16 -2.61
C ARG A 6 12.35 4.14 -2.17
N ALA A 7 12.56 4.74 -1.00
CA ALA A 7 11.71 5.82 -0.52
C ALA A 7 11.72 7.00 -1.51
N GLY A 8 10.57 7.68 -1.64
CA GLY A 8 10.32 8.76 -2.58
C GLY A 8 9.80 8.30 -3.95
N GLN A 9 9.91 7.02 -4.31
CA GLN A 9 9.37 6.54 -5.59
C GLN A 9 7.85 6.61 -5.61
N CYS A 10 7.30 7.07 -6.73
CA CYS A 10 5.89 7.09 -7.05
C CYS A 10 5.61 6.08 -8.17
N TRP A 11 4.59 5.23 -8.01
CA TRP A 11 4.28 4.15 -8.93
C TRP A 11 2.81 4.16 -9.36
N THR A 12 2.59 3.79 -10.63
CA THR A 12 1.27 3.38 -11.10
C THR A 12 0.97 1.95 -10.67
N TYR A 13 -0.32 1.61 -10.66
CA TYR A 13 -0.81 0.27 -10.44
C TYR A 13 -2.11 0.07 -11.24
N ARG A 14 -2.68 -1.14 -11.24
CA ARG A 14 -3.97 -1.40 -11.89
C ARG A 14 -5.13 -0.80 -11.10
N ALA A 15 -5.25 0.53 -11.11
CA ALA A 15 -6.35 1.24 -10.49
C ALA A 15 -7.68 0.95 -11.22
N PRO A 16 -8.82 0.93 -10.51
CA PRO A 16 -10.14 0.82 -11.12
C PRO A 16 -10.42 1.92 -12.14
N GLU A 17 -11.35 1.66 -13.05
CA GLU A 17 -11.79 2.64 -14.05
C GLU A 17 -12.24 3.95 -13.37
N GLY A 18 -11.79 5.09 -13.91
CA GLY A 18 -12.02 6.41 -13.33
C GLY A 18 -11.00 6.85 -12.27
N PHE A 19 -10.06 6.00 -11.87
CA PHE A 19 -9.05 6.28 -10.83
C PHE A 19 -7.61 6.24 -11.37
N SER A 20 -7.40 6.58 -12.64
CA SER A 20 -6.08 6.57 -13.28
C SER A 20 -5.09 7.59 -12.70
N SER A 21 -5.54 8.55 -11.87
CA SER A 21 -4.66 9.45 -11.11
C SER A 21 -4.15 8.85 -9.81
N SER A 22 -4.67 7.69 -9.39
CA SER A 22 -4.24 7.04 -8.16
C SER A 22 -2.79 6.58 -8.24
N ARG A 23 -2.03 6.80 -7.17
CA ARG A 23 -0.59 6.51 -7.11
C ARG A 23 -0.20 5.90 -5.78
N ILE A 24 0.79 5.03 -5.83
CA ILE A 24 1.46 4.49 -4.63
C ILE A 24 2.80 5.19 -4.48
N VAL A 25 3.02 5.82 -3.34
CA VAL A 25 4.29 6.47 -2.99
C VAL A 25 4.96 5.68 -1.89
N ILE A 26 6.20 5.25 -2.10
CA ILE A 26 6.99 4.55 -1.08
C ILE A 26 7.55 5.60 -0.12
N GLY A 27 7.02 5.68 1.10
CA GLY A 27 7.49 6.64 2.10
C GLY A 27 8.68 6.14 2.91
N ALA A 28 8.77 4.83 3.15
CA ALA A 28 9.92 4.22 3.82
C ALA A 28 10.13 2.77 3.39
N VAL A 29 11.37 2.32 3.44
CA VAL A 29 11.77 0.92 3.23
C VAL A 29 12.46 0.44 4.50
N LEU A 30 11.90 -0.59 5.13
CA LEU A 30 12.44 -1.17 6.36
C LEU A 30 13.08 -2.52 6.07
N ALA A 31 14.40 -2.58 6.19
CA ALA A 31 15.15 -3.82 6.08
C ALA A 31 15.37 -4.45 7.46
N PHE A 32 15.20 -5.77 7.53
CA PHE A 32 15.45 -6.56 8.73
C PHE A 32 16.43 -7.68 8.37
N SER A 33 17.39 -7.96 9.25
CA SER A 33 18.36 -9.03 9.02
C SER A 33 17.65 -10.37 8.87
N GLY A 34 17.81 -11.02 7.70
CA GLY A 34 17.22 -12.32 7.43
C GLY A 34 15.73 -12.32 7.10
N SER A 35 15.13 -11.18 6.75
CA SER A 35 13.72 -11.11 6.32
C SER A 35 13.55 -10.19 5.11
N ALA A 36 12.48 -10.42 4.34
CA ALA A 36 12.11 -9.53 3.24
C ALA A 36 11.81 -8.12 3.77
N PRO A 37 12.20 -7.07 3.04
CA PRO A 37 11.97 -5.70 3.49
C PRO A 37 10.47 -5.35 3.46
N ILE A 38 10.06 -4.45 4.35
CA ILE A 38 8.70 -3.92 4.43
C ILE A 38 8.66 -2.58 3.70
N MET A 39 7.70 -2.45 2.78
CA MET A 39 7.43 -1.26 2.00
C MET A 39 6.33 -0.46 2.68
N CYS A 40 6.67 0.66 3.30
CA CYS A 40 5.70 1.56 3.92
C CYS A 40 5.22 2.57 2.88
N CYS A 41 3.99 2.42 2.41
CA CYS A 41 3.47 3.21 1.30
C CYS A 41 2.37 4.19 1.74
N MET A 42 2.22 5.28 1.01
CA MET A 42 1.03 6.12 0.97
C MET A 42 0.32 5.89 -0.37
N VAL A 43 -1.00 5.93 -0.43
CA VAL A 43 -1.73 5.86 -1.70
C VAL A 43 -2.58 7.11 -1.87
N SER A 44 -2.30 7.93 -2.88
CA SER A 44 -3.10 9.12 -3.20
C SER A 44 -4.19 8.80 -4.21
N ASP A 45 -5.31 9.54 -4.17
CA ASP A 45 -6.43 9.39 -5.11
C ASP A 45 -7.01 7.96 -5.21
N ALA A 46 -6.85 7.16 -4.17
CA ALA A 46 -7.39 5.81 -4.11
C ALA A 46 -8.93 5.85 -4.11
N PRO A 47 -9.59 4.89 -4.77
CA PRO A 47 -11.03 4.79 -4.74
C PRO A 47 -11.53 4.43 -3.33
N LEU A 48 -12.54 5.16 -2.88
CA LEU A 48 -13.24 4.95 -1.61
C LEU A 48 -14.72 4.74 -1.87
N ARG A 49 -15.29 3.65 -1.35
CA ARG A 49 -16.74 3.46 -1.32
C ARG A 49 -17.36 4.33 -0.24
N MET A 50 -18.28 5.18 -0.65
CA MET A 50 -19.06 6.02 0.26
C MET A 50 -20.27 5.25 0.81
N PRO A 51 -20.85 5.68 1.94
CA PRO A 51 -22.02 5.03 2.54
C PRO A 51 -23.25 4.97 1.61
N ASP A 52 -23.37 5.90 0.67
CA ASP A 52 -24.45 5.95 -0.32
C ASP A 52 -24.21 5.04 -1.54
N GLY A 53 -23.10 4.27 -1.54
CA GLY A 53 -22.71 3.38 -2.63
C GLY A 53 -21.94 4.06 -3.76
N SER A 54 -21.77 5.38 -3.71
CA SER A 54 -20.95 6.11 -4.68
C SER A 54 -19.45 5.88 -4.46
N LEU A 55 -18.64 6.23 -5.48
CA LEU A 55 -17.18 6.16 -5.40
C LEU A 55 -16.60 7.57 -5.30
N GLY A 56 -15.82 7.81 -4.25
CA GLY A 56 -14.99 8.99 -4.06
C GLY A 56 -13.50 8.70 -4.22
N ARG A 57 -12.67 9.74 -4.08
CA ARG A 57 -11.21 9.64 -3.98
C ARG A 57 -10.78 9.96 -2.56
N ALA A 58 -9.81 9.22 -2.05
CA ALA A 58 -9.19 9.47 -0.76
C ALA A 58 -7.71 9.14 -0.78
N THR A 59 -6.97 9.74 0.15
CA THR A 59 -5.60 9.31 0.44
C THR A 59 -5.65 8.22 1.51
N ILE A 60 -5.01 7.08 1.24
CA ILE A 60 -4.68 6.08 2.26
C ILE A 60 -3.33 6.50 2.83
N PRO A 61 -3.29 7.05 4.06
CA PRO A 61 -2.08 7.68 4.59
C PRO A 61 -0.99 6.66 4.87
N PHE A 62 -1.34 5.39 5.12
CA PHE A 62 -0.35 4.38 5.46
C PHE A 62 -0.79 2.97 5.06
N LEU A 63 0.03 2.32 4.24
CA LEU A 63 -0.18 0.99 3.68
C LEU A 63 1.14 0.21 3.71
N PRO A 64 1.41 -0.58 4.78
CA PRO A 64 2.61 -1.39 4.87
C PRO A 64 2.43 -2.70 4.08
N LEU A 65 3.29 -2.94 3.09
CA LEU A 65 3.27 -4.11 2.22
C LEU A 65 4.58 -4.89 2.34
N THR A 66 4.53 -6.20 2.11
CA THR A 66 5.77 -6.95 1.80
C THR A 66 6.32 -6.51 0.44
N SER A 67 7.62 -6.69 0.22
CA SER A 67 8.22 -6.40 -1.09
C SER A 67 7.56 -7.16 -2.24
N ALA A 68 7.19 -8.43 -2.01
CA ALA A 68 6.50 -9.25 -2.99
C ALA A 68 5.08 -8.73 -3.31
N ALA A 69 4.32 -8.35 -2.28
CA ALA A 69 2.99 -7.79 -2.47
C ALA A 69 3.04 -6.46 -3.25
N LEU A 70 4.05 -5.62 -2.98
CA LEU A 70 4.25 -4.39 -3.73
C LEU A 70 4.65 -4.68 -5.20
N GLU A 71 5.55 -5.62 -5.43
CA GLU A 71 5.98 -6.03 -6.79
C GLU A 71 4.80 -6.52 -7.64
N GLU A 72 3.87 -7.28 -7.05
CA GLU A 72 2.63 -7.69 -7.73
C GLU A 72 1.59 -6.57 -7.88
N THR A 73 1.74 -5.48 -7.10
CA THR A 73 0.83 -4.34 -7.13
C THR A 73 1.20 -3.35 -8.23
N VAL A 74 2.47 -2.94 -8.29
CA VAL A 74 2.91 -1.81 -9.12
C VAL A 74 3.13 -2.21 -10.58
N LEU A 75 2.96 -1.25 -11.49
CA LEU A 75 3.16 -1.47 -12.93
C LEU A 75 4.36 -0.68 -13.45
N GLU A 76 4.30 0.64 -13.37
CA GLU A 76 5.31 1.54 -13.94
C GLU A 76 5.71 2.62 -12.93
N LEU A 77 7.00 2.95 -12.90
CA LEU A 77 7.50 4.06 -12.09
C LEU A 77 7.02 5.38 -12.71
N ASP A 78 6.27 6.17 -11.95
CA ASP A 78 5.74 7.48 -12.35
C ASP A 78 6.45 8.61 -11.60
N GLY A 79 7.78 8.53 -11.56
CA GLY A 79 8.65 9.54 -10.96
C GLY A 79 8.76 9.44 -9.44
N GLU A 80 8.81 10.60 -8.80
CA GLU A 80 9.04 10.74 -7.36
C GLU A 80 7.98 11.66 -6.73
N ALA A 81 7.58 11.35 -5.51
CA ALA A 81 6.62 12.12 -4.75
C ALA A 81 6.98 12.11 -3.26
N GLN A 82 6.54 13.16 -2.56
CA GLN A 82 6.66 13.25 -1.11
C GLN A 82 5.41 12.65 -0.46
N VAL A 83 5.60 12.05 0.72
CA VAL A 83 4.49 11.65 1.59
C VAL A 83 4.00 12.85 2.41
N ASP A 84 2.76 12.81 2.84
CA ASP A 84 2.16 13.87 3.66
C ASP A 84 2.40 13.65 5.17
N ASN A 85 1.95 14.62 5.99
CA ASN A 85 2.06 14.53 7.44
C ASN A 85 1.23 13.36 8.01
N ALA A 86 0.11 13.01 7.37
CA ALA A 86 -0.73 11.91 7.82
C ALA A 86 0.00 10.56 7.68
N PHE A 87 0.83 10.39 6.64
CA PHE A 87 1.75 9.25 6.55
C PHE A 87 2.75 9.23 7.70
N ILE A 88 3.39 10.36 8.00
CA ILE A 88 4.42 10.44 9.06
C ILE A 88 3.83 10.02 10.41
N ASP A 89 2.65 10.56 10.74
CA ASP A 89 1.95 10.25 11.99
C ASP A 89 1.54 8.78 12.06
N ALA A 90 0.97 8.23 10.98
CA ALA A 90 0.56 6.84 10.90
C ALA A 90 1.74 5.86 10.92
N TYR A 91 2.86 6.20 10.27
CA TYR A 91 4.11 5.44 10.32
C TYR A 91 4.68 5.40 11.74
N ALA A 92 4.72 6.54 12.43
CA ALA A 92 5.19 6.61 13.81
C ALA A 92 4.32 5.76 14.74
N ALA A 93 2.99 5.86 14.62
CA ALA A 93 2.06 5.05 15.39
C ALA A 93 2.22 3.55 15.13
N TRP A 94 2.37 3.16 13.87
CA TRP A 94 2.59 1.75 13.48
C TRP A 94 3.93 1.22 14.00
N ARG A 95 5.01 2.01 13.95
CA ARG A 95 6.33 1.63 14.48
C ARG A 95 6.34 1.44 15.99
N ALA A 96 5.49 2.17 16.71
CA ALA A 96 5.37 2.12 18.16
C ALA A 96 4.41 1.02 18.66
N ASP A 97 3.72 0.30 17.76
CA ASP A 97 2.74 -0.72 18.14
C ASP A 97 3.42 -1.98 18.73
N GLU A 98 3.18 -2.22 20.02
CA GLU A 98 3.75 -3.35 20.78
C GLU A 98 3.26 -4.72 20.30
N ARG A 99 2.17 -4.77 19.53
CA ARG A 99 1.60 -6.02 18.99
C ARG A 99 2.44 -6.58 17.83
N GLY A 100 3.52 -5.93 17.46
CA GLY A 100 4.41 -6.31 16.36
C GLY A 100 4.03 -5.68 15.03
N LEU A 101 4.97 -5.74 14.08
CA LEU A 101 4.81 -5.15 12.76
C LEU A 101 3.77 -5.93 11.95
N ARG A 102 2.66 -5.26 11.63
CA ARG A 102 1.58 -5.81 10.81
C ARG A 102 1.72 -5.30 9.39
N VAL A 103 1.81 -6.21 8.43
CA VAL A 103 1.99 -5.89 7.01
C VAL A 103 1.00 -6.67 6.17
N PHE A 104 0.63 -6.10 5.04
CA PHE A 104 -0.14 -6.79 4.01
C PHE A 104 0.80 -7.62 3.13
N SER A 105 0.45 -8.88 2.92
CA SER A 105 1.20 -9.84 2.09
C SER A 105 0.51 -10.14 0.76
N VAL A 106 -0.62 -9.51 0.49
CA VAL A 106 -1.40 -9.65 -0.74
C VAL A 106 -1.37 -8.34 -1.55
N PRO A 107 -1.48 -8.38 -2.89
CA PRO A 107 -1.39 -7.19 -3.72
C PRO A 107 -2.58 -6.25 -3.55
N PHE A 108 -2.30 -4.95 -3.61
CA PHE A 108 -3.30 -3.89 -3.54
C PHE A 108 -3.96 -3.63 -4.89
N GLY A 109 -5.26 -3.94 -4.98
CA GLY A 109 -6.05 -3.76 -6.20
C GLY A 109 -6.75 -2.41 -6.34
N GLY A 110 -6.42 -1.43 -5.50
CA GLY A 110 -7.02 -0.09 -5.50
C GLY A 110 -8.05 0.15 -4.41
N PHE A 111 -8.71 -0.88 -3.90
CA PHE A 111 -9.70 -0.75 -2.84
C PHE A 111 -9.17 -1.32 -1.50
N LEU A 112 -9.20 -0.51 -0.44
CA LEU A 112 -8.66 -0.93 0.87
C LEU A 112 -9.50 -2.04 1.53
N ASP A 113 -10.83 -1.99 1.41
CA ASP A 113 -11.74 -3.03 1.89
C ASP A 113 -11.48 -4.38 1.20
N GLN A 114 -11.24 -4.37 -0.11
CA GLN A 114 -10.86 -5.58 -0.86
C GLN A 114 -9.49 -6.12 -0.44
N LEU A 115 -8.51 -5.24 -0.20
CA LEU A 115 -7.21 -5.65 0.33
C LEU A 115 -7.36 -6.36 1.67
N VAL A 116 -8.14 -5.79 2.59
CA VAL A 116 -8.42 -6.40 3.90
C VAL A 116 -9.10 -7.76 3.72
N ALA A 117 -10.11 -7.87 2.87
CA ALA A 117 -10.78 -9.14 2.60
C ALA A 117 -9.82 -10.21 2.07
N ARG A 118 -8.95 -9.86 1.11
CA ARG A 118 -7.93 -10.77 0.56
C ARG A 118 -6.90 -11.18 1.60
N GLN A 119 -6.45 -10.25 2.44
CA GLN A 119 -5.51 -10.56 3.52
C GLN A 119 -6.11 -11.55 4.50
N MET A 120 -7.38 -11.33 4.90
CA MET A 120 -8.08 -12.24 5.80
C MET A 120 -8.23 -13.64 5.19
N ALA A 121 -8.56 -13.72 3.90
CA ALA A 121 -8.67 -14.99 3.21
C ALA A 121 -7.32 -15.72 3.07
N SER A 122 -6.25 -14.98 2.76
CA SER A 122 -4.88 -15.50 2.74
C SER A 122 -4.46 -16.09 4.10
N ILE A 123 -4.83 -15.43 5.21
CA ILE A 123 -4.53 -15.92 6.57
C ILE A 123 -5.21 -17.28 6.85
N ILE A 124 -6.42 -17.50 6.35
CA ILE A 124 -7.17 -18.75 6.55
C ILE A 124 -6.96 -19.78 5.44
N GLY A 125 -6.11 -19.49 4.44
CA GLY A 125 -5.81 -20.39 3.33
C GLY A 125 -6.94 -20.52 2.29
N VAL A 126 -7.78 -19.49 2.13
CA VAL A 126 -8.86 -19.46 1.14
C VAL A 126 -8.50 -18.47 0.02
N GLU A 127 -8.61 -18.91 -1.24
CA GLU A 127 -8.48 -18.02 -2.41
C GLU A 127 -9.76 -17.20 -2.62
N VAL A 128 -9.62 -15.92 -2.98
CA VAL A 128 -10.71 -14.95 -3.23
C VAL A 128 -10.48 -14.21 -4.54
#